data_AF-A0A7X8XFW6-F1
#
_entry.id   AF-A0A7X8XFW6-F1
#
_cell.length_a   1.000
_cell.length_b   1.000
_cell.length_c   1.000
_cell.angle_alpha   90.00
_cell.angle_beta   90.00
_cell.angle_gamma   90.00
#
_symmetry.space_group_name_H-M   'P 1'
#
loop_
_entity.id
_entity.type
_entity.pdbx_description
1 polymer ?
#
loop_
_entity_poly.entity_id
_entity_poly.type
_entity_poly.pdbx_seq_one_letter_code
_entity_poly.pdbx_strand_id
1 'polypeptide(L)'
;MRLLLTLKERGYTIVCVLHDLLLAQIYSDRAIMLKEGAVHANGAANEVFTKENLEAVYQIEVHQVHDPILDRPLWLPSHNLV
;
A
#
# COMPACT_ATOMS: atom_id res chain seq x y z
N MET A 1 3.94 -3.83 13.46
CA MET A 1 3.52 -5.03 12.70
C MET A 1 4.33 -6.31 13.02
N ARG A 2 4.91 -6.47 14.22
CA ARG A 2 5.75 -7.66 14.55
C ARG A 2 5.02 -8.99 14.45
N LEU A 3 3.74 -9.03 14.83
CA LEU A 3 2.91 -10.24 14.72
C LEU A 3 2.77 -10.72 13.28
N LEU A 4 2.53 -9.81 12.33
CA LEU A 4 2.38 -10.17 10.91
C LEU A 4 3.66 -10.80 10.36
N LEU A 5 4.82 -10.22 10.71
CA LEU A 5 6.12 -10.76 10.31
C LEU A 5 6.33 -12.18 10.88
N THR A 6 6.03 -12.38 12.17
CA THR A 6 6.17 -13.71 12.81
C THR A 6 5.25 -14.75 12.17
N LEU A 7 4.01 -14.38 11.83
CA LEU A 7 3.07 -15.29 11.16
C LEU A 7 3.51 -15.61 9.74
N LYS A 8 4.03 -14.63 9.00
CA LYS A 8 4.61 -14.82 7.67
C LYS A 8 5.82 -15.76 7.72
N GLU A 9 6.73 -15.58 8.66
CA GLU A 9 7.89 -16.48 8.89
C GLU A 9 7.47 -17.91 9.21
N ARG A 10 6.31 -18.09 9.85
CA ARG A 10 5.72 -19.41 10.14
C ARG A 10 4.92 -20.00 8.97
N GLY A 11 4.88 -19.33 7.83
CA GLY A 11 4.21 -19.82 6.61
C GLY A 11 2.71 -19.58 6.55
N TYR A 12 2.15 -18.71 7.40
CA TYR A 12 0.72 -18.38 7.34
C TYR A 12 0.40 -17.42 6.18
N THR A 13 -0.74 -17.63 5.53
CA THR A 13 -1.35 -16.61 4.67
C THR A 13 -2.11 -15.60 5.53
N ILE A 14 -1.81 -14.32 5.33
CA ILE A 14 -2.37 -13.22 6.11
C ILE A 14 -3.26 -12.39 5.19
N VAL A 15 -4.51 -12.20 5.59
CA VAL A 15 -5.40 -11.21 4.97
C VAL A 15 -5.67 -10.14 6.01
N CYS A 16 -5.39 -8.88 5.67
CA CYS A 16 -5.62 -7.75 6.56
C CYS A 16 -6.23 -6.59 5.79
N VAL A 17 -6.99 -5.75 6.50
CA VAL A 17 -7.55 -4.49 5.99
C VAL A 17 -6.80 -3.37 6.68
N LEU A 18 -6.17 -2.49 5.89
CA LEU A 18 -5.34 -1.41 6.38
C LEU A 18 -5.85 -0.09 5.81
N HIS A 19 -6.00 0.91 6.69
CA HIS A 19 -6.30 2.29 6.26
C HIS A 19 -5.04 3.10 5.95
N ASP A 20 -3.91 2.72 6.53
CA ASP A 20 -2.63 3.41 6.36
C ASP A 20 -1.90 2.94 5.10
N LEU A 21 -1.69 3.87 4.17
CA LEU A 21 -1.06 3.62 2.88
C LEU A 21 0.40 3.15 3.01
N LEU A 22 1.19 3.73 3.92
CA LEU A 22 2.60 3.37 4.06
C LEU A 22 2.72 1.94 4.60
N LEU A 23 1.92 1.58 5.60
CA LEU A 23 1.88 0.22 6.12
C LEU A 23 1.40 -0.79 5.07
N ALA A 24 0.40 -0.43 4.27
CA ALA A 24 -0.08 -1.29 3.19
C ALA A 24 1.01 -1.54 2.14
N GLN A 25 1.77 -0.51 1.75
CA GLN A 25 2.89 -0.64 0.83
C GLN A 25 4.04 -1.49 1.41
N ILE A 26 4.36 -1.29 2.70
CA ILE A 26 5.49 -1.98 3.34
C ILE A 26 5.21 -3.47 3.52
N TYR A 27 4.04 -3.84 4.04
CA TYR A 27 3.79 -5.20 4.53
C TYR A 27 3.03 -6.12 3.58
N SER A 28 2.52 -5.59 2.46
CA SER A 28 1.71 -6.38 1.51
C SER A 28 2.54 -6.89 0.34
N ASP A 29 2.43 -8.19 0.06
CA ASP A 29 2.94 -8.79 -1.17
C ASP A 29 1.95 -8.57 -2.34
N ARG A 30 0.65 -8.58 -2.02
CA ARG A 30 -0.48 -8.34 -2.92
C ARG A 30 -1.46 -7.36 -2.27
N ALA A 31 -2.18 -6.59 -3.08
CA ALA A 31 -3.15 -5.64 -2.60
C ALA A 31 -4.47 -5.74 -3.37
N ILE A 32 -5.56 -5.38 -2.69
CA ILE A 32 -6.87 -5.15 -3.29
C ILE A 32 -7.32 -3.77 -2.83
N MET A 33 -7.52 -2.86 -3.77
CA MET A 33 -8.09 -1.54 -3.49
C MET A 33 -9.59 -1.57 -3.74
N LEU A 34 -10.34 -1.00 -2.81
CA LEU A 34 -11.79 -0.90 -2.87
C LEU A 34 -12.20 0.57 -3.00
N LYS A 35 -13.18 0.85 -3.84
CA LYS A 35 -13.84 2.16 -3.95
C LYS A 35 -15.32 1.95 -4.18
N GLU A 36 -16.15 2.67 -3.43
CA GLU A 36 -17.63 2.64 -3.58
C GLU A 36 -18.22 1.20 -3.52
N GLY A 37 -17.66 0.36 -2.66
CA GLY A 37 -18.12 -1.03 -2.48
C GLY A 37 -17.70 -2.01 -3.58
N ALA A 38 -16.91 -1.58 -4.56
CA ALA A 38 -16.39 -2.41 -5.64
C ALA A 38 -14.85 -2.52 -5.60
N VAL A 39 -14.32 -3.57 -6.22
CA VAL A 39 -12.87 -3.73 -6.43
C VAL A 39 -12.43 -2.74 -7.51
N HIS A 40 -11.55 -1.82 -7.14
CA HIS A 40 -10.94 -0.86 -8.04
C HIS A 40 -9.68 -1.43 -8.70
N ALA A 41 -8.83 -2.12 -7.92
CA ALA A 41 -7.60 -2.77 -8.41
C ALA A 41 -7.27 -4.01 -7.57
N ASN A 42 -6.68 -5.03 -8.18
CA ASN A 42 -6.27 -6.28 -7.54
C ASN A 42 -5.07 -6.88 -8.26
N GLY A 43 -3.96 -7.10 -7.55
CA GLY A 43 -2.72 -7.56 -8.16
C GLY A 43 -1.54 -7.61 -7.19
N ALA A 44 -0.33 -7.63 -7.76
CA ALA A 44 0.88 -7.42 -6.96
C ALA A 44 0.88 -6.00 -6.37
N ALA A 45 1.47 -5.81 -5.19
CA ALA A 45 1.43 -4.53 -4.49
C ALA A 45 1.96 -3.37 -5.35
N ASN A 46 3.03 -3.58 -6.12
CA ASN A 46 3.61 -2.58 -7.04
C ASN A 46 2.74 -2.24 -8.27
N GLU A 47 1.87 -3.14 -8.69
CA GLU A 47 0.91 -2.92 -9.78
C GLU A 47 -0.35 -2.21 -9.30
N VAL A 48 -0.69 -2.39 -8.01
CA VAL A 48 -1.89 -1.82 -7.38
C VAL A 48 -1.60 -0.43 -6.82
N PHE A 49 -0.47 -0.24 -6.14
CA PHE A 49 -0.05 1.07 -5.63
C PHE A 49 0.60 1.89 -6.75
N THR A 50 -0.24 2.49 -7.59
CA THR A 50 0.16 3.49 -8.58
C THR A 50 -0.40 4.86 -8.20
N LYS A 51 0.18 5.93 -8.76
CA LYS A 51 -0.32 7.30 -8.54
C LYS A 51 -1.81 7.40 -8.84
N GLU A 52 -2.21 6.86 -9.99
CA GLU A 52 -3.58 6.93 -10.50
C GLU A 52 -4.57 6.22 -9.57
N ASN A 53 -4.23 5.01 -9.12
CA ASN A 53 -5.09 4.25 -8.21
C ASN A 53 -5.19 4.92 -6.83
N LEU A 54 -4.07 5.46 -6.32
CA LEU A 54 -4.01 6.12 -5.03
C LEU A 54 -4.83 7.41 -5.03
N GLU A 55 -4.66 8.26 -6.03
CA GLU A 55 -5.43 9.49 -6.20
C GLU A 55 -6.92 9.17 -6.38
N ALA A 56 -7.27 8.12 -7.13
CA ALA A 56 -8.65 7.73 -7.34
C ALA A 56 -9.34 7.21 -6.06
N VAL A 57 -8.65 6.45 -5.22
CA VAL A 57 -9.24 5.78 -4.04
C VAL A 57 -9.13 6.63 -2.78
N TYR A 58 -7.95 7.22 -2.52
CA TYR A 58 -7.70 8.02 -1.32
C TYR A 58 -8.03 9.49 -1.50
N GLN A 59 -8.22 9.99 -2.73
CA GLN A 59 -8.51 11.39 -3.03
C GLN A 59 -7.46 12.37 -2.48
N ILE A 60 -6.20 11.93 -2.52
CA ILE A 60 -5.03 12.71 -2.08
C ILE A 60 -4.02 12.78 -3.21
N GLU A 61 -3.28 13.88 -3.30
CA GLU A 61 -2.09 13.94 -4.15
C GLU A 61 -0.96 13.13 -3.52
N VAL A 62 -0.23 12.36 -4.33
CA VAL A 62 0.91 11.59 -3.89
C VAL A 62 2.15 11.86 -4.73
N HIS A 63 3.32 11.70 -4.12
CA HIS A 63 4.60 11.70 -4.81
C HIS A 63 5.37 10.43 -4.47
N GLN A 64 6.23 10.02 -5.39
CA GLN A 64 7.05 8.82 -5.23
C GLN A 64 8.37 9.19 -4.55
N VAL A 65 8.76 8.40 -3.56
CA VAL A 65 10.08 8.44 -2.92
C VAL A 65 10.73 7.06 -3.03
N HIS A 66 12.06 7.02 -3.10
CA HIS A 66 12.80 5.76 -3.02
C HIS A 66 13.09 5.44 -1.55
N ASP A 67 12.71 4.24 -1.09
CA ASP A 67 13.08 3.74 0.22
C ASP A 67 14.44 3.03 0.13
N PRO A 68 15.50 3.54 0.80
CA PRO A 68 16.84 2.98 0.68
C PRO A 68 17.02 1.65 1.42
N ILE A 69 16.11 1.31 2.34
CA ILE A 69 16.17 0.07 3.14
C ILE A 69 15.48 -1.07 2.39
N LEU A 70 14.34 -0.78 1.77
CA LEU A 70 13.54 -1.75 1.01
C LEU A 70 13.91 -1.82 -0.47
N ASP A 71 14.73 -0.89 -0.94
CA ASP A 71 15.16 -0.71 -2.33
C ASP A 71 14.00 -0.76 -3.33
N ARG A 72 12.95 0.02 -3.03
CA ARG A 72 11.76 0.11 -3.89
C ARG A 72 11.08 1.47 -3.76
N PRO A 73 10.28 1.89 -4.75
CA PRO A 73 9.48 3.10 -4.62
C PRO A 73 8.36 2.93 -3.58
N LEU A 74 8.13 4.00 -2.83
CA LEU A 74 6.96 4.20 -1.97
C LEU A 74 6.23 5.48 -2.37
N TRP A 75 4.92 5.48 -2.24
CA TRP A 75 4.06 6.64 -2.41
C TRP A 75 3.77 7.28 -1.07
N LEU A 76 4.03 8.58 -0.98
CA LEU A 76 3.72 9.39 0.19
C LEU A 76 2.71 10.47 -0.18
N PRO A 77 1.78 10.82 0.73
CA PRO A 77 0.91 11.97 0.55
C PRO A 77 1.74 13.25 0.37
N SER A 78 1.37 14.07 -0.61
CA SER A 78 1.91 15.41 -0.75
C SER A 78 1.26 16.32 0.29
N HIS A 79 2.03 16.79 1.26
CA HIS A 79 1.58 17.88 2.13
C HIS A 79 1.93 19.21 1.46
N ASN A 80 0.92 19.89 0.91
CA ASN A 80 1.02 21.33 0.70
C ASN A 80 0.98 21.99 2.09
N LEU A 81 2.16 22.20 2.68
CA LEU A 81 2.34 23.17 3.75
C LEU A 81 2.21 24.55 3.09
N VAL A 82 0.97 25.02 2.93
CA VAL A 82 0.69 26.45 2.75
C VAL A 82 0.83 27.13 4.09
#